data_AF-A0A959MB88-F1
#
_entry.id   AF-A0A959MB88-F1
#
_cell.length_a   1.000
_cell.length_b   1.000
_cell.length_c   1.000
_cell.angle_alpha   90.00
_cell.angle_beta   90.00
_cell.angle_gamma   90.00
#
_symmetry.space_group_name_H-M   'P 1'
#
loop_
_entity.id
_entity.type
_entity.pdbx_description
1 polymer ?
#
loop_
_entity_poly.entity_id
_entity_poly.type
_entity_poly.pdbx_seq_one_letter_code
_entity_poly.pdbx_strand_id
1 'polypeptide(L)'
;MEATTPITENVEHAGKPEKESKWYVLRVVSGKERKIKEYLDKDVVRNGWANIVKQVFLPVEKVYKVVNGKKVMRERNFYPGYIMIEVADGKLNDDMIQSMSNISNVMHFLTDGKGSKGNIISLRKAEVNKMLGKVDEMSDVGGMTMSEPFIIGETIKII
;
A
#
# COMPACT_ATOMS: atom_id res chain seq x y z
N MET A 1 58.57 0.75 5.35
CA MET A 1 57.57 0.05 6.20
C MET A 1 56.31 0.89 6.11
N GLU A 2 55.33 0.36 5.38
CA GLU A 2 54.24 1.07 4.74
C GLU A 2 53.17 1.59 5.70
N ALA A 3 52.55 2.69 5.30
CA ALA A 3 51.32 3.23 5.85
C ALA A 3 50.16 2.28 5.57
N THR A 4 49.23 2.10 6.51
CA THR A 4 47.89 1.60 6.21
C THR A 4 46.86 2.23 7.15
N THR A 5 45.97 2.96 6.51
CA THR A 5 44.71 3.57 6.94
C THR A 5 43.84 2.57 7.71
N PRO A 6 43.10 2.98 8.77
CA PRO A 6 41.97 2.19 9.22
C PRO A 6 40.86 2.25 8.16
N ILE A 7 40.64 1.08 7.57
CA ILE A 7 39.53 0.67 6.72
C ILE A 7 38.17 1.07 7.31
N THR A 8 37.34 1.64 6.43
CA THR A 8 35.92 1.96 6.60
C THR A 8 35.13 0.78 7.16
N GLU A 9 34.50 0.94 8.33
CA GLU A 9 33.48 0.04 8.84
C GLU A 9 32.21 0.15 7.98
N ASN A 10 32.08 -0.77 7.02
CA ASN A 10 30.79 -1.09 6.43
C ASN A 10 29.93 -1.77 7.50
N VAL A 11 28.89 -1.06 7.97
CA VAL A 11 27.86 -1.63 8.84
C VAL A 11 27.00 -2.61 8.03
N GLU A 12 27.37 -3.88 8.09
CA GLU A 12 26.54 -5.01 7.71
C GLU A 12 25.25 -4.99 8.53
N HIS A 13 24.11 -4.68 7.90
CA HIS A 13 22.80 -4.88 8.51
C HIS A 13 22.49 -6.39 8.51
N ALA A 14 22.93 -7.05 9.59
CA ALA A 14 22.65 -8.45 9.86
C ALA A 14 21.13 -8.71 9.94
N GLY A 15 20.69 -9.68 9.15
CA GLY A 15 19.31 -10.12 9.05
C GLY A 15 18.78 -10.68 10.37
N LYS A 16 17.55 -10.27 10.72
CA LYS A 16 16.65 -11.12 11.51
C LYS A 16 16.02 -12.14 10.56
N PRO A 17 15.75 -13.39 10.97
CA PRO A 17 14.86 -14.24 10.20
C PRO A 17 13.51 -13.54 10.18
N GLU A 18 13.21 -12.84 9.08
CA GLU A 18 11.89 -12.28 8.88
C GLU A 18 10.90 -13.42 8.93
N LYS A 19 10.10 -13.49 10.00
CA LYS A 19 8.89 -14.31 10.01
C LYS A 19 8.17 -14.02 8.70
N GLU A 20 7.98 -15.05 7.87
CA GLU A 20 7.40 -14.92 6.55
C GLU A 20 6.11 -14.11 6.67
N SER A 21 6.10 -12.91 6.10
CA SER A 21 4.89 -12.12 6.00
C SER A 21 4.16 -12.46 4.71
N LYS A 22 2.83 -12.50 4.82
CA LYS A 22 1.94 -12.67 3.68
C LYS A 22 1.08 -11.44 3.54
N TRP A 23 0.82 -11.09 2.30
CA TRP A 23 -0.02 -9.96 1.95
C TRP A 23 -1.39 -10.46 1.57
N TYR A 24 -2.41 -9.89 2.19
CA TYR A 24 -3.80 -10.16 1.91
C TYR A 24 -4.44 -8.91 1.32
N VAL A 25 -5.46 -9.12 0.50
CA VAL A 25 -6.20 -8.03 -0.14
C VAL A 25 -7.63 -8.03 0.35
N LEU A 26 -8.08 -6.86 0.79
CA LEU A 26 -9.44 -6.59 1.20
C LEU A 26 -10.12 -5.73 0.15
N ARG A 27 -11.25 -6.19 -0.37
CA ARG A 27 -12.07 -5.44 -1.31
C ARG A 27 -13.03 -4.53 -0.55
N VAL A 28 -13.08 -3.27 -0.93
CA VAL A 28 -13.85 -2.23 -0.25
C VAL A 28 -14.54 -1.31 -1.25
N VAL A 29 -15.48 -0.50 -0.77
CA VAL A 29 -16.13 0.54 -1.59
C VAL A 29 -15.14 1.65 -1.93
N SER A 30 -15.05 1.98 -3.21
CA SER A 30 -14.21 3.06 -3.72
C SER A 30 -14.57 4.42 -3.10
N GLY A 31 -13.57 5.21 -2.73
CA GLY A 31 -13.71 6.53 -2.10
C GLY A 31 -13.93 6.50 -0.57
N LYS A 32 -13.97 5.31 0.04
CA LYS A 32 -14.07 5.13 1.50
C LYS A 32 -12.82 4.47 2.09
N GLU A 33 -11.81 4.16 1.28
CA GLU A 33 -10.65 3.35 1.67
C GLU A 33 -9.87 3.98 2.81
N ARG A 34 -9.68 5.31 2.80
CA ARG A 34 -8.99 6.03 3.89
C ARG A 34 -9.69 5.85 5.24
N LYS A 35 -11.01 6.05 5.26
CA LYS A 35 -11.80 5.89 6.48
C LYS A 35 -11.75 4.44 7.00
N ILE A 36 -11.77 3.48 6.08
CA ILE A 36 -11.66 2.05 6.43
C ILE A 36 -10.26 1.73 6.97
N LYS A 37 -9.19 2.26 6.37
CA LYS A 37 -7.82 2.11 6.89
C LYS A 37 -7.69 2.63 8.31
N GLU A 38 -8.17 3.85 8.56
CA GLU A 38 -8.16 4.44 9.92
C GLU A 38 -8.95 3.58 10.92
N TYR A 39 -10.06 3.00 10.49
CA TYR A 39 -10.83 2.09 11.32
C TYR A 39 -10.06 0.78 11.58
N LEU A 40 -9.44 0.20 10.54
CA LEU A 40 -8.63 -1.02 10.64
C LEU A 40 -7.44 -0.82 11.58
N ASP A 41 -6.72 0.30 11.45
CA ASP A 41 -5.59 0.63 12.33
C ASP A 41 -6.05 0.66 13.81
N LYS A 42 -7.20 1.28 14.08
CA LYS A 42 -7.79 1.32 15.43
C LYS A 42 -8.26 -0.05 15.90
N ASP A 43 -8.88 -0.84 15.03
CA ASP A 43 -9.37 -2.19 15.34
C ASP A 43 -8.21 -3.13 15.69
N VAL A 44 -7.12 -3.08 14.91
CA VAL A 44 -5.89 -3.85 15.16
C VAL A 44 -5.31 -3.52 16.53
N VAL A 45 -5.24 -2.24 16.89
CA VAL A 45 -4.74 -1.83 18.22
C VAL A 45 -5.70 -2.28 19.33
N ARG A 46 -7.01 -2.09 19.15
CA ARG A 46 -8.04 -2.44 20.13
C ARG A 46 -8.08 -3.93 20.44
N ASN A 47 -7.90 -4.79 19.44
CA ASN A 47 -7.96 -6.24 19.58
C ASN A 47 -6.58 -6.87 19.88
N GLY A 48 -5.52 -6.06 20.02
CA GLY A 48 -4.17 -6.56 20.30
C GLY A 48 -3.50 -7.28 19.13
N TRP A 49 -3.95 -7.04 17.90
CA TRP A 49 -3.44 -7.69 16.69
C TRP A 49 -2.20 -7.03 16.09
N ALA A 50 -1.61 -6.04 16.76
CA ALA A 50 -0.40 -5.34 16.28
C ALA A 50 0.82 -6.27 16.08
N ASN A 51 0.86 -7.42 16.77
CA ASN A 51 1.90 -8.43 16.57
C ASN A 51 1.67 -9.30 15.32
N ILE A 52 0.44 -9.31 14.79
CA ILE A 52 0.00 -10.11 13.65
C ILE A 52 -0.08 -9.24 12.40
N VAL A 53 -0.83 -8.13 12.44
CA VAL A 53 -0.92 -7.16 11.35
C VAL A 53 0.26 -6.21 11.45
N LYS A 54 1.22 -6.34 10.52
CA LYS A 54 2.40 -5.46 10.48
C LYS A 54 2.04 -4.09 9.91
N GLN A 55 1.31 -4.06 8.80
CA GLN A 55 0.91 -2.81 8.15
C GLN A 55 -0.35 -2.95 7.32
N VAL A 56 -1.08 -1.84 7.20
CA VAL A 56 -2.21 -1.67 6.31
C VAL A 56 -1.84 -0.60 5.28
N PHE A 57 -1.84 -0.98 4.02
CA PHE A 57 -1.42 -0.14 2.89
C PHE A 57 -2.60 0.21 1.98
N LEU A 58 -2.64 1.47 1.53
CA LEU A 58 -3.63 1.99 0.59
C LEU A 58 -2.97 2.43 -0.72
N PRO A 59 -3.42 1.93 -1.88
CA PRO A 59 -2.92 2.32 -3.19
C PRO A 59 -3.55 3.64 -3.69
N VAL A 60 -3.41 4.71 -2.90
CA VAL A 60 -3.91 6.06 -3.22
C VAL A 60 -2.75 7.04 -3.38
N GLU A 61 -2.72 7.79 -4.48
CA GLU A 61 -1.73 8.81 -4.78
C GLU A 61 -2.27 10.20 -4.41
N LYS A 62 -1.47 11.02 -3.74
CA LYS A 62 -1.77 12.44 -3.54
C LYS A 62 -1.14 13.23 -4.69
N VAL A 63 -1.96 13.70 -5.60
CA VAL A 63 -1.56 14.49 -6.77
C VAL A 63 -1.88 15.96 -6.51
N TYR A 64 -0.93 16.86 -6.73
CA TYR A 64 -1.20 18.30 -6.66
C TYR A 64 -1.62 18.82 -8.04
N LYS A 65 -2.89 19.24 -8.19
CA LYS A 65 -3.37 19.93 -9.39
C LYS A 65 -3.30 21.44 -9.18
N VAL A 66 -2.75 22.19 -10.12
CA VAL A 66 -2.85 23.65 -10.13
C VAL A 66 -4.20 24.03 -10.71
N VAL A 67 -5.07 24.65 -9.90
CA VAL A 67 -6.37 25.18 -10.35
C VAL A 67 -6.39 26.67 -10.02
N ASN A 68 -6.56 27.53 -11.02
CA ASN A 68 -6.50 28.99 -10.89
C ASN A 68 -5.24 29.50 -10.14
N GLY A 69 -4.07 28.94 -10.46
CA GLY A 69 -2.79 29.33 -9.84
C GLY A 69 -2.57 28.84 -8.40
N LYS A 70 -3.53 28.12 -7.80
CA LYS A 70 -3.39 27.51 -6.47
C LYS A 70 -3.15 26.01 -6.59
N LYS A 71 -2.16 25.50 -5.85
CA LYS A 71 -1.92 24.06 -5.71
C LYS A 71 -3.05 23.44 -4.87
N VAL A 72 -3.88 22.63 -5.51
CA VAL A 72 -4.96 21.86 -4.87
C VAL A 72 -4.54 20.40 -4.82
N MET A 73 -4.44 19.83 -3.62
CA MET A 73 -4.19 18.40 -3.44
C MET A 73 -5.44 17.61 -3.82
N ARG A 74 -5.30 16.65 -4.73
CA ARG A 74 -6.32 15.71 -5.18
C ARG A 74 -5.81 14.30 -4.97
N GLU A 75 -6.72 13.39 -4.67
CA GLU A 75 -6.39 11.97 -4.53
C GLU A 75 -6.70 11.26 -5.84
N ARG A 76 -5.72 10.54 -6.37
CA ARG A 76 -5.85 9.69 -7.55
C ARG A 76 -5.66 8.25 -7.10
N ASN A 77 -6.70 7.42 -7.23
CA ASN A 77 -6.63 6.02 -6.83
C ASN A 77 -6.09 5.19 -8.00
N PHE A 78 -4.97 4.49 -7.78
CA PHE A 78 -4.40 3.58 -8.78
C PHE A 78 -5.16 2.24 -8.80
N TYR A 79 -5.53 1.77 -7.60
CA TYR A 79 -6.37 0.58 -7.41
C TYR A 79 -7.58 0.92 -6.51
N PRO A 80 -8.63 1.57 -7.07
CA PRO A 80 -9.81 1.92 -6.29
C PRO A 80 -10.49 0.68 -5.71
N GLY A 81 -10.90 0.75 -4.45
CA GLY A 81 -11.60 -0.34 -3.78
C GLY A 81 -10.72 -1.50 -3.29
N TYR A 82 -9.41 -1.30 -3.15
CA TYR A 82 -8.50 -2.31 -2.62
C TYR A 82 -7.68 -1.78 -1.43
N ILE A 83 -7.63 -2.57 -0.36
CA ILE A 83 -6.76 -2.35 0.81
C ILE A 83 -5.85 -3.56 0.93
N MET A 84 -4.56 -3.33 1.14
CA MET A 84 -3.58 -4.39 1.31
C MET A 84 -3.17 -4.48 2.78
N ILE A 85 -3.06 -5.70 3.29
CA ILE A 85 -2.77 -5.96 4.69
C ILE A 85 -1.60 -6.93 4.76
N GLU A 86 -0.51 -6.52 5.40
CA GLU A 86 0.62 -7.39 5.68
C GLU A 86 0.41 -8.09 7.03
N VAL A 87 0.46 -9.42 7.01
CA VAL A 87 0.28 -10.27 8.18
C VAL A 87 1.55 -11.09 8.42
N ALA A 88 2.07 -11.02 9.64
CA ALA A 88 3.20 -11.80 10.10
C ALA A 88 2.82 -13.27 10.27
N ASP A 89 3.76 -14.18 9.96
CA ASP A 89 3.60 -15.64 10.11
C ASP A 89 2.48 -16.25 9.21
N GLY A 90 1.92 -15.45 8.30
CA GLY A 90 0.88 -15.87 7.37
C GLY A 90 -0.39 -16.43 8.01
N LYS A 91 -0.61 -16.16 9.30
CA LYS A 91 -1.78 -16.61 10.07
C LYS A 91 -2.77 -15.48 10.17
N LEU A 92 -3.73 -15.49 9.26
CA LEU A 92 -4.92 -14.64 9.34
C LEU A 92 -5.98 -15.41 10.15
N ASN A 93 -6.29 -14.95 11.35
CA ASN A 93 -7.26 -15.62 12.22
C ASN A 93 -8.70 -15.40 11.72
N ASP A 94 -9.57 -16.38 11.96
CA ASP A 94 -11.00 -16.28 11.59
C ASP A 94 -11.69 -15.08 12.23
N ASP A 95 -11.37 -14.77 13.49
CA ASP A 95 -11.88 -13.58 14.19
C ASP A 95 -11.47 -12.27 13.49
N MET A 96 -10.25 -12.21 12.94
CA MET A 96 -9.77 -11.05 12.20
C MET A 96 -10.51 -10.93 10.87
N ILE A 97 -10.68 -12.05 10.17
CA ILE A 97 -11.41 -12.11 8.90
C ILE A 97 -12.84 -11.60 9.10
N GLN A 98 -13.51 -12.10 10.14
CA GLN A 98 -14.87 -11.71 10.48
C GLN A 98 -14.95 -10.25 10.94
N SER A 99 -14.05 -9.79 11.81
CA SER A 99 -14.02 -8.39 12.26
C SER A 99 -13.84 -7.44 11.09
N MET A 100 -12.84 -7.69 10.23
CA MET A 100 -12.55 -6.84 9.08
C MET A 100 -13.67 -6.86 8.05
N SER A 101 -14.32 -8.01 7.83
CA SER A 101 -15.44 -8.13 6.89
C SER A 101 -16.73 -7.48 7.41
N ASN A 102 -16.91 -7.36 8.73
CA ASN A 102 -18.06 -6.70 9.34
C ASN A 102 -17.96 -5.16 9.33
N ILE A 103 -16.82 -4.60 8.91
CA ILE A 103 -16.65 -3.15 8.80
C ILE A 103 -17.56 -2.63 7.67
N SER A 104 -18.28 -1.54 7.95
CA SER A 104 -19.10 -0.86 6.94
C SER A 104 -18.26 -0.47 5.72
N ASN A 105 -18.77 -0.76 4.52
CA ASN A 105 -18.11 -0.52 3.23
C ASN A 105 -16.94 -1.45 2.90
N VAL A 106 -16.75 -2.52 3.69
CA VAL A 106 -15.93 -3.67 3.31
C VAL A 106 -16.82 -4.68 2.60
N MET A 107 -16.32 -5.25 1.49
CA MET A 107 -17.03 -6.28 0.74
C MET A 107 -16.64 -7.68 1.20
N HIS A 108 -15.38 -8.06 0.97
CA HIS A 108 -14.81 -9.34 1.38
C HIS A 108 -13.30 -9.36 1.09
N PHE A 109 -12.59 -10.32 1.66
CA PHE A 109 -11.21 -10.62 1.25
C PHE A 109 -11.17 -11.16 -0.17
N LEU A 110 -10.06 -10.95 -0.86
CA LEU A 110 -9.82 -11.58 -2.16
C LEU A 110 -9.73 -13.10 -1.97
N THR A 111 -10.47 -13.84 -2.80
CA THR A 111 -10.57 -15.31 -2.74
C THR A 111 -10.19 -15.95 -4.06
N ASP A 112 -10.02 -17.27 -4.05
CA ASP A 112 -9.68 -18.15 -5.19
C ASP A 112 -10.75 -18.23 -6.31
N GLY A 113 -11.68 -17.27 -6.37
CA GLY A 113 -12.71 -17.19 -7.42
C GLY A 113 -14.04 -17.84 -7.04
N LYS A 114 -14.17 -18.48 -5.88
CA LYS A 114 -15.45 -19.01 -5.36
C LYS A 114 -16.31 -17.96 -4.64
N GLY A 115 -16.12 -16.67 -4.97
CA GLY A 115 -16.79 -15.54 -4.31
C GLY A 115 -16.44 -15.42 -2.83
N SER A 116 -17.32 -14.82 -2.04
CA SER A 116 -17.09 -14.49 -0.62
C SER A 116 -16.91 -15.69 0.32
N LYS A 117 -17.15 -16.92 -0.16
CA LYS A 117 -16.97 -18.18 0.60
C LYS A 117 -15.73 -18.99 0.17
N GLY A 118 -14.95 -18.46 -0.76
CA GLY A 118 -13.71 -19.09 -1.22
C GLY A 118 -12.59 -18.99 -0.19
N ASN A 119 -11.50 -19.70 -0.45
CA ASN A 119 -10.32 -19.58 0.39
C ASN A 119 -9.69 -18.21 0.18
N ILE A 120 -9.32 -17.53 1.26
CA ILE A 120 -8.63 -16.25 1.20
C ILE A 120 -7.26 -16.47 0.59
N ILE A 121 -6.97 -15.70 -0.47
CA ILE A 121 -5.68 -15.81 -1.16
C ILE A 121 -4.71 -14.76 -0.64
N SER A 122 -3.47 -15.17 -0.43
CA SER A 122 -2.35 -14.27 -0.22
C SER A 122 -1.68 -13.93 -1.55
N LEU A 123 -1.27 -12.69 -1.72
CA LEU A 123 -0.47 -12.26 -2.87
C LEU A 123 0.94 -12.85 -2.82
N ARG A 124 1.49 -13.15 -4.00
CA ARG A 124 2.90 -13.55 -4.12
C ARG A 124 3.80 -12.34 -3.88
N LYS A 125 4.99 -12.57 -3.31
CA LYS A 125 5.99 -11.51 -3.09
C LYS A 125 6.27 -10.68 -4.35
N ALA A 126 6.32 -11.32 -5.53
CA ALA A 126 6.53 -10.63 -6.80
C ALA A 126 5.38 -9.65 -7.17
N GLU A 127 4.13 -10.01 -6.86
CA GLU A 127 2.97 -9.13 -7.11
C GLU A 127 3.03 -7.93 -6.16
N VAL A 128 3.25 -8.20 -4.87
CA VAL A 128 3.38 -7.15 -3.85
C VAL A 128 4.51 -6.19 -4.18
N ASN A 129 5.69 -6.70 -4.53
CA ASN A 129 6.85 -5.86 -4.88
C ASN A 129 6.58 -5.02 -6.13
N LYS A 130 5.83 -5.53 -7.10
CA LYS A 130 5.42 -4.74 -8.27
C LYS A 130 4.45 -3.61 -7.89
N MET A 131 3.60 -3.83 -6.88
CA MET A 131 2.67 -2.81 -6.39
C MET A 131 3.39 -1.78 -5.51
N LEU A 132 4.20 -2.23 -4.55
CA LEU A 132 4.96 -1.39 -3.63
C LEU A 132 6.09 -0.64 -4.34
N GLY A 133 6.80 -1.28 -5.27
CA GLY A 133 7.88 -0.64 -6.03
C GLY A 133 7.37 0.51 -6.89
N LYS A 134 6.19 0.38 -7.50
CA LYS A 134 5.54 1.50 -8.20
C LYS A 134 5.17 2.63 -7.25
N VAL A 135 4.79 2.33 -6.02
CA VAL A 135 4.41 3.33 -5.01
C VAL A 135 5.66 4.03 -4.45
N ASP A 136 6.76 3.31 -4.26
CA ASP A 136 8.03 3.85 -3.79
C ASP A 136 8.63 4.78 -4.85
N GLU A 137 8.69 4.33 -6.11
CA GLU A 137 9.02 5.19 -7.27
C GLU A 137 8.12 6.44 -7.34
N MET A 138 6.82 6.32 -7.07
CA MET A 138 5.88 7.45 -7.05
C MET A 138 6.08 8.40 -5.86
N SER A 139 6.60 7.91 -4.74
CA SER A 139 6.86 8.71 -3.54
C SER A 139 8.15 9.53 -3.69
N ASP A 140 9.17 8.97 -4.35
CA ASP A 140 10.45 9.61 -4.62
C ASP A 140 10.34 10.73 -5.69
N VAL A 141 9.40 10.62 -6.64
CA VAL A 141 9.13 11.66 -7.66
C VAL A 141 8.46 12.93 -7.06
N GLY A 142 8.33 13.02 -5.74
CA GLY A 142 8.04 14.28 -5.04
C GLY A 142 6.65 14.87 -5.33
N GLY A 143 5.64 14.05 -5.58
CA GLY A 143 4.25 14.51 -5.78
C GLY A 143 4.05 15.48 -6.95
N MET A 144 5.05 15.59 -7.84
CA MET A 144 4.99 16.41 -9.05
C MET A 144 4.59 15.59 -10.27
N THR A 145 3.66 14.65 -10.12
CA THR A 145 2.93 14.13 -11.29
C THR A 145 1.97 15.24 -11.76
N MET A 146 2.51 16.28 -12.42
CA MET A 146 1.69 17.29 -13.11
C MET A 146 0.80 16.55 -14.10
N SER A 147 -0.48 16.42 -13.75
CA SER A 147 -1.44 15.57 -14.47
C SER A 147 -1.97 16.20 -15.76
N GLU A 148 -1.29 17.22 -16.28
CA GLU A 148 -1.62 17.81 -17.58
C GLU A 148 -0.33 17.93 -18.40
N PRO A 149 -0.12 17.06 -19.40
CA PRO A 149 1.02 17.17 -20.32
C PRO A 149 0.90 18.37 -21.27
N PHE A 150 -0.24 19.07 -21.29
CA PHE A 150 -0.47 20.21 -22.16
C PHE A 150 -1.26 21.29 -21.44
N ILE A 151 -0.75 22.51 -21.48
CA ILE A 151 -1.46 23.70 -21.00
C ILE A 151 -2.25 24.28 -22.17
N ILE A 152 -3.47 24.78 -21.91
CA ILE A 152 -4.30 25.46 -22.91
C ILE A 152 -3.50 26.65 -23.47
N GLY A 153 -3.00 26.54 -24.70
CA GLY A 153 -2.16 27.55 -25.36
C GLY A 153 -0.82 27.05 -25.93
N GLU A 154 -0.41 25.81 -25.69
CA GLU A 154 0.81 25.24 -26.29
C GLU A 154 0.60 24.73 -27.73
N THR A 155 1.56 25.02 -28.61
CA THR A 155 1.59 24.52 -29.99
C THR A 155 2.18 23.11 -30.02
N ILE A 156 1.33 22.11 -30.23
CA ILE A 156 1.73 20.70 -30.36
C ILE A 156 2.13 20.38 -31.80
N LYS A 157 3.29 19.74 -32.00
CA LYS A 157 3.74 19.25 -33.31
C LYS A 157 3.43 17.76 -33.42
N ILE A 158 2.61 17.39 -34.40
CA ILE A 158 2.23 16.00 -34.70
C ILE A 158 3.38 15.34 -35.48
N ILE A 159 3.75 14.12 -35.11
CA ILE A 159 4.74 13.28 -35.83
C ILE A 159 3.99 12.24 -36.65
#